data_AF-A0A3R8Q346-F1
#
_entry.id   AF-A0A3R8Q346-F1
#
_cell.length_a   1.000
_cell.length_b   1.000
_cell.length_c   1.000
_cell.angle_alpha   90.00
_cell.angle_beta   90.00
_cell.angle_gamma   90.00
#
_symmetry.space_group_name_H-M   'P 1'
#
loop_
_entity.id
_entity.type
_entity.pdbx_description
1 polymer ?
#
loop_
_entity_poly.entity_id
_entity_poly.type
_entity_poly.pdbx_seq_one_letter_code
_entity_poly.pdbx_strand_id
1 'polypeptide(L)'
;MTAVPQPAIFDVDGQVFTNFPTWLDIGNIKRIAIITSLSMTVKYGSLGSGGVVVINTFSGPPTPESHSKKYLGNSEFYDGDAVGMDVIRNNWPEYKKSLYASTSLGMAKSQYIKWSEKYGGAPYFVLDTQDFFATEMNDPEFAQQIVNEHYSEFQNNPVLLKALAYQYEVQGERKKANDIYKEIFLLRPHYAQSYLDMARSYRDLGQFNQAAAIHARYNYLLDEGFMEADIQSVQEIMSTEFNNLLSMENVLVERQLKNESNLEKPLKKGTRLVFEWNDGEAEFELQFVSPVGQSHFWKHTLQDNGDLIEREKKYGFSTMEVTIDEDLPGTWVVNAKYLGNKSLTPTFLKATIYSDYGSDKQQKEVKLFALQLKEVNQKLFSVSNAKGVALN
;
A
#
# COMPACT_ATOMS: atom_id res chain seq x y z
N MET A 1 -49.98 -4.73 6.26
CA MET A 1 -49.71 -3.77 5.17
C MET A 1 -48.20 -3.71 5.01
N THR A 2 -47.66 -4.22 3.91
CA THR A 2 -46.23 -4.09 3.58
C THR A 2 -45.96 -2.64 3.19
N ALA A 3 -45.08 -1.96 3.92
CA ALA A 3 -44.72 -0.59 3.61
C ALA A 3 -44.07 -0.54 2.22
N VAL A 4 -44.60 0.30 1.33
CA VAL A 4 -43.97 0.56 0.03
C VAL A 4 -42.62 1.23 0.33
N PRO A 5 -41.49 0.72 -0.18
CA PRO A 5 -40.19 1.34 0.04
C PRO A 5 -40.23 2.76 -0.51
N GLN A 6 -39.92 3.75 0.33
CA GLN A 6 -39.86 5.14 -0.12
C GLN A 6 -38.61 5.32 -1.00
N PRO A 7 -38.74 5.97 -2.16
CA PRO A 7 -37.60 6.28 -3.01
C PRO A 7 -36.66 7.28 -2.33
N ALA A 8 -35.38 7.23 -2.67
CA ALA A 8 -34.40 8.20 -2.20
C ALA A 8 -34.72 9.61 -2.75
N ILE A 9 -34.44 10.63 -1.94
CA ILE A 9 -34.49 12.04 -2.35
C ILE A 9 -33.10 12.52 -2.79
N PHE A 10 -33.04 13.62 -3.54
CA PHE A 10 -31.82 14.25 -4.00
C PHE A 10 -31.66 15.62 -3.34
N ASP A 11 -30.50 15.91 -2.75
CA ASP A 11 -30.15 17.24 -2.24
C ASP A 11 -29.09 17.84 -3.16
N VAL A 12 -29.47 18.79 -4.02
CA VAL A 12 -28.54 19.49 -4.91
C VAL A 12 -28.21 20.87 -4.35
N ASP A 13 -26.98 21.06 -3.87
CA ASP A 13 -26.49 22.31 -3.27
C ASP A 13 -27.39 22.89 -2.14
N GLY A 14 -27.99 22.01 -1.34
CA GLY A 14 -28.89 22.36 -0.25
C GLY A 14 -30.37 22.38 -0.63
N GLN A 15 -30.72 22.13 -1.90
CA GLN A 15 -32.10 22.06 -2.37
C GLN A 15 -32.58 20.62 -2.52
N VAL A 16 -33.74 20.30 -1.95
CA VAL A 16 -34.28 18.94 -1.92
C VAL A 16 -35.24 18.70 -3.08
N PHE A 17 -35.02 17.59 -3.80
CA PHE A 17 -35.83 17.10 -4.91
C PHE A 17 -36.25 15.65 -4.63
N THR A 18 -37.52 15.34 -4.92
CA THR A 18 -38.05 13.97 -4.77
C THR A 18 -37.91 13.13 -6.04
N ASN A 19 -37.52 13.75 -7.14
CA ASN A 19 -37.26 13.11 -8.44
C ASN A 19 -35.80 13.35 -8.82
N PHE A 20 -35.26 12.47 -9.67
CA PHE A 20 -33.91 12.62 -10.20
C PHE A 20 -33.75 13.98 -10.92
N PRO A 21 -32.71 14.79 -10.63
CA PRO A 21 -32.53 16.11 -11.21
C PRO A 21 -32.00 16.01 -12.65
N THR A 22 -32.88 15.77 -13.62
CA THR A 22 -32.54 15.62 -15.05
C THR A 22 -31.92 16.86 -15.71
N TRP A 23 -32.07 18.02 -15.07
CA TRP A 23 -31.50 19.29 -15.50
C TRP A 23 -30.04 19.47 -15.09
N LEU A 24 -29.50 18.59 -14.24
CA LEU A 24 -28.15 18.72 -13.72
C LEU A 24 -27.12 18.22 -14.74
N ASP A 25 -26.25 19.12 -15.19
CA ASP A 25 -25.10 18.76 -16.01
C ASP A 25 -24.09 17.96 -15.19
N ILE A 26 -23.80 16.74 -15.62
CA ILE A 26 -22.84 15.82 -15.00
C ILE A 26 -21.45 16.47 -14.93
N GLY A 27 -21.06 17.26 -15.93
CA GLY A 27 -19.77 17.96 -15.97
C GLY A 27 -19.63 19.06 -14.90
N ASN A 28 -20.74 19.52 -14.32
CA ASN A 28 -20.75 20.52 -13.24
C ASN A 28 -20.83 19.88 -11.84
N ILE A 29 -20.87 18.54 -11.74
CA ILE A 29 -20.95 17.84 -10.45
C ILE A 29 -19.56 17.78 -9.81
N LYS A 30 -19.44 18.44 -8.66
CA LYS A 30 -18.24 18.42 -7.82
C LYS A 30 -18.18 17.18 -6.94
N ARG A 31 -19.32 16.71 -6.42
CA ARG A 31 -19.43 15.46 -5.65
C ARG A 31 -20.84 14.90 -5.59
N ILE A 32 -20.94 13.59 -5.39
CA ILE A 32 -22.17 12.86 -5.03
C ILE A 32 -21.90 12.05 -3.75
N ALA A 33 -22.84 12.07 -2.81
CA ALA A 33 -22.80 11.26 -1.61
C ALA A 33 -24.14 10.58 -1.38
N ILE A 34 -24.13 9.29 -1.07
CA ILE A 34 -25.33 8.54 -0.71
C ILE A 34 -25.33 8.37 0.81
N ILE A 35 -26.42 8.79 1.44
CA ILE A 35 -26.58 8.73 2.89
C ILE A 35 -27.76 7.81 3.21
N THR A 36 -27.46 6.66 3.81
CA THR A 36 -28.41 5.63 4.22
C THR A 36 -28.34 5.43 5.74
N SER A 37 -28.89 6.37 6.52
CA SER A 37 -28.94 6.23 7.98
C SER A 37 -30.17 6.90 8.61
N LEU A 38 -30.60 6.32 9.75
CA LEU A 38 -31.67 6.82 10.63
C LEU A 38 -31.42 8.23 11.20
N SER A 39 -30.21 8.78 11.07
CA SER A 39 -29.83 10.11 11.54
C SER A 39 -30.31 11.27 10.65
N MET A 40 -30.90 10.98 9.47
CA MET A 40 -31.30 12.01 8.49
C MET A 40 -32.70 12.59 8.69
N THR A 41 -33.53 11.99 9.54
CA THR A 41 -34.82 12.56 9.96
C THR A 41 -34.66 13.92 10.65
N VAL A 42 -33.48 14.20 11.22
CA VAL A 42 -33.15 15.49 11.85
C VAL A 42 -33.06 16.63 10.83
N LYS A 43 -32.54 16.37 9.61
CA LYS A 43 -32.33 17.41 8.58
C LYS A 43 -33.39 17.39 7.46
N TYR A 44 -33.85 16.21 7.04
CA TYR A 44 -34.75 16.05 5.89
C TYR A 44 -36.15 15.53 6.27
N GLY A 45 -36.43 15.35 7.56
CA GLY A 45 -37.72 14.84 8.04
C GLY A 45 -38.06 13.45 7.50
N SER A 46 -39.36 13.16 7.38
CA SER A 46 -39.86 11.88 6.87
C SER A 46 -39.48 11.59 5.41
N LEU A 47 -39.15 12.62 4.64
CA LEU A 47 -38.74 12.51 3.23
C LEU A 47 -37.38 11.83 3.05
N GLY A 48 -36.49 11.92 4.05
CA GLY A 48 -35.19 11.25 4.03
C GLY A 48 -35.25 9.76 4.39
N SER A 49 -36.44 9.21 4.67
CA SER A 49 -36.60 7.81 5.13
C SER A 49 -36.23 6.77 4.08
N GLY A 50 -36.28 7.14 2.79
CA GLY A 50 -35.81 6.33 1.66
C GLY A 50 -34.31 6.47 1.33
N GLY A 51 -33.56 7.27 2.10
CA GLY A 51 -32.17 7.65 1.80
C GLY A 51 -32.05 8.98 1.06
N VAL A 52 -30.87 9.60 1.12
CA VAL A 52 -30.60 10.91 0.48
C VAL A 52 -29.36 10.83 -0.41
N VAL A 53 -29.49 11.25 -1.66
CA VAL A 53 -28.37 11.46 -2.60
C VAL A 53 -28.01 12.95 -2.58
N VAL A 54 -26.93 13.30 -1.90
CA VAL A 54 -26.42 14.67 -1.86
C VAL A 54 -25.52 14.90 -3.05
N ILE A 55 -25.79 15.94 -3.83
CA ILE A 55 -25.04 16.36 -5.00
C ILE A 55 -24.58 17.80 -4.78
N ASN A 56 -23.30 18.07 -4.95
CA ASN A 56 -22.80 19.45 -4.96
C ASN A 56 -22.19 19.80 -6.31
N THR A 57 -22.44 21.03 -6.76
CA THR A 57 -21.87 21.55 -8.02
C THR A 57 -20.65 22.41 -7.80
N PHE A 58 -19.86 22.68 -8.84
CA PHE A 58 -18.73 23.62 -8.76
C PHE A 58 -19.20 25.07 -8.56
N SER A 59 -20.41 25.40 -9.04
CA SER A 59 -21.02 26.74 -8.98
C SER A 59 -21.90 27.00 -7.75
N GLY A 60 -22.15 25.98 -6.92
CA GLY A 60 -23.05 26.08 -5.78
C GLY A 60 -22.47 26.88 -4.60
N PRO A 61 -23.33 27.51 -3.77
CA PRO A 61 -22.87 28.17 -2.55
C PRO A 61 -22.20 27.14 -1.61
N PRO A 62 -21.14 27.53 -0.88
CA PRO A 62 -20.50 26.63 0.09
C PRO A 62 -21.50 26.30 1.20
N THR A 63 -22.11 25.13 1.14
CA THR A 63 -22.90 24.61 2.26
C THR A 63 -21.96 24.35 3.44
N PRO A 64 -22.33 24.67 4.69
CA PRO A 64 -21.58 24.25 5.87
C PRO A 64 -21.21 22.79 5.73
N GLU A 65 -19.99 22.40 6.12
CA GLU A 65 -19.51 21.02 6.09
C GLU A 65 -20.48 20.12 6.89
N SER A 66 -21.52 19.66 6.19
CA SER A 66 -22.30 18.52 6.57
C SER A 66 -21.30 17.37 6.62
N HIS A 67 -21.47 16.46 7.58
CA HIS A 67 -20.82 15.15 7.64
C HIS A 67 -21.22 14.26 6.44
N SER A 68 -21.22 14.82 5.23
CA SER A 68 -21.46 14.19 3.95
C SER A 68 -20.16 13.53 3.53
N LYS A 69 -20.21 12.19 3.54
CA LYS A 69 -19.15 11.27 3.14
C LYS A 69 -18.62 11.62 1.74
N LYS A 70 -17.31 11.77 1.59
CA LYS A 70 -16.65 11.86 0.29
C LYS A 70 -16.65 10.47 -0.32
N TYR A 71 -17.47 10.23 -1.34
CA TYR A 71 -17.22 9.12 -2.26
C TYR A 71 -16.40 9.70 -3.42
N LEU A 72 -15.23 9.11 -3.67
CA LEU A 72 -14.35 9.46 -4.79
C LEU A 72 -15.21 9.48 -6.06
N GLY A 73 -15.31 10.65 -6.71
CA GLY A 73 -16.20 10.90 -7.85
C GLY A 73 -15.77 10.23 -9.16
N ASN A 74 -15.20 9.03 -9.12
CA ASN A 74 -14.92 8.26 -10.32
C ASN A 74 -16.18 7.46 -10.68
N SER A 75 -16.72 7.69 -11.87
CA SER A 75 -17.85 6.92 -12.44
C SER A 75 -17.44 5.54 -12.94
N GLU A 76 -16.19 5.15 -12.75
CA GLU A 76 -15.61 3.91 -13.25
C GLU A 76 -15.99 2.75 -12.33
N PHE A 77 -16.51 1.68 -12.92
CA PHE A 77 -16.78 0.42 -12.26
C PHE A 77 -15.73 -0.60 -12.68
N TYR A 78 -15.51 -1.59 -11.83
CA TYR A 78 -14.55 -2.64 -12.11
C TYR A 78 -15.07 -3.60 -13.18
N ASP A 79 -14.29 -3.76 -14.26
CA ASP A 79 -14.65 -4.60 -15.40
C ASP A 79 -14.46 -6.11 -15.17
N GLY A 80 -13.91 -6.51 -14.02
CA GLY A 80 -13.67 -7.92 -13.71
C GLY A 80 -12.50 -8.54 -14.50
N ASP A 81 -11.59 -7.71 -15.02
CA ASP A 81 -10.52 -8.10 -15.94
C ASP A 81 -9.23 -8.59 -15.25
N ALA A 82 -9.10 -8.44 -13.92
CA ALA A 82 -7.89 -8.85 -13.23
C ALA A 82 -7.73 -10.38 -13.18
N VAL A 83 -6.58 -10.86 -13.63
CA VAL A 83 -6.23 -12.28 -13.68
C VAL A 83 -5.79 -12.80 -12.31
N GLY A 84 -5.98 -14.11 -12.12
CA GLY A 84 -5.51 -14.84 -10.95
C GLY A 84 -4.06 -15.32 -11.07
N MET A 85 -3.58 -15.94 -9.99
CA MET A 85 -2.21 -16.48 -9.88
C MET A 85 -1.92 -17.61 -10.88
N ASP A 86 -2.95 -18.30 -11.37
CA ASP A 86 -2.85 -19.34 -12.39
C ASP A 86 -2.29 -18.78 -13.71
N VAL A 87 -2.79 -17.64 -14.18
CA VAL A 87 -2.28 -16.95 -15.38
C VAL A 87 -0.84 -16.49 -15.16
N ILE A 88 -0.53 -15.97 -13.97
CA ILE A 88 0.83 -15.54 -13.62
C ILE A 88 1.80 -16.73 -13.66
N ARG A 89 1.43 -17.85 -13.03
CA ARG A 89 2.24 -19.09 -13.00
C ARG A 89 2.48 -19.68 -14.39
N ASN A 90 1.49 -19.62 -15.27
CA ASN A 90 1.63 -20.10 -16.64
C ASN A 90 2.66 -19.32 -17.47
N ASN A 91 2.94 -18.07 -17.09
CA ASN A 91 3.92 -17.23 -17.76
C ASN A 91 5.26 -17.12 -17.02
N TRP A 92 5.44 -17.90 -15.94
CA TRP A 92 6.74 -17.97 -15.27
C TRP A 92 7.84 -18.52 -16.18
N PRO A 93 9.11 -18.15 -15.91
CA PRO A 93 10.26 -18.80 -16.53
C PRO A 93 10.25 -20.31 -16.30
N GLU A 94 10.77 -21.08 -17.26
CA GLU A 94 10.79 -22.54 -17.20
C GLU A 94 11.47 -23.09 -15.94
N TYR A 95 12.52 -22.43 -15.43
CA TYR A 95 13.16 -22.86 -14.18
C TYR A 95 12.20 -22.76 -12.99
N LYS A 96 11.39 -21.70 -12.92
CA LYS A 96 10.45 -21.47 -11.82
C LYS A 96 9.28 -22.44 -11.89
N LYS A 97 8.73 -22.67 -13.08
CA LYS A 97 7.75 -23.74 -13.32
C LYS A 97 8.28 -25.11 -12.88
N SER A 98 9.52 -25.42 -13.26
CA SER A 98 10.19 -26.67 -12.92
C SER A 98 10.41 -26.84 -11.42
N LEU A 99 10.72 -25.78 -10.69
CA LEU A 99 10.84 -25.81 -9.23
C LEU A 99 9.50 -26.11 -8.56
N TYR A 100 8.45 -25.36 -8.93
CA TYR A 100 7.11 -25.50 -8.37
C TYR A 100 6.40 -26.81 -8.76
N ALA A 101 6.88 -27.51 -9.80
CA ALA A 101 6.42 -28.87 -10.13
C ALA A 101 7.05 -29.96 -9.24
N SER A 102 8.01 -29.60 -8.36
CA SER A 102 8.67 -30.57 -7.48
C SER A 102 7.74 -31.05 -6.38
N THR A 103 7.66 -32.37 -6.19
CA THR A 103 6.78 -32.99 -5.18
C THR A 103 7.50 -33.32 -3.87
N SER A 104 8.80 -33.02 -3.77
CA SER A 104 9.61 -33.24 -2.57
C SER A 104 10.81 -32.28 -2.50
N LEU A 105 11.35 -32.09 -1.30
CA LEU A 105 12.55 -31.28 -1.06
C LEU A 105 13.77 -31.79 -1.85
N GLY A 106 13.95 -33.11 -1.95
CA GLY A 106 15.03 -33.70 -2.74
C GLY A 106 14.92 -33.36 -4.22
N MET A 107 13.72 -33.49 -4.80
CA MET A 107 13.47 -33.10 -6.19
C MET A 107 13.69 -31.60 -6.41
N ALA A 108 13.18 -30.76 -5.51
CA ALA A 108 13.36 -29.31 -5.56
C ALA A 108 14.85 -28.93 -5.59
N LYS A 109 15.66 -29.50 -4.69
CA LYS A 109 17.12 -29.28 -4.64
C LYS A 109 17.80 -29.75 -5.92
N SER A 110 17.41 -30.90 -6.48
CA SER A 110 17.94 -31.37 -7.78
C SER A 110 17.57 -30.42 -8.93
N GLN A 111 16.35 -29.88 -8.96
CA GLN A 111 15.95 -28.89 -9.97
C GLN A 111 16.73 -27.58 -9.80
N TYR A 112 16.93 -27.12 -8.57
CA TYR A 112 17.75 -25.94 -8.29
C TYR A 112 19.18 -26.12 -8.83
N ILE A 113 19.86 -27.22 -8.49
CA ILE A 113 21.23 -27.49 -8.95
C ILE A 113 21.30 -27.49 -10.48
N LYS A 114 20.34 -28.14 -11.15
CA LYS A 114 20.28 -28.16 -12.61
C LYS A 114 20.14 -26.75 -13.21
N TRP A 115 19.28 -25.91 -12.63
CA TRP A 115 19.01 -24.58 -13.18
C TRP A 115 20.05 -23.54 -12.76
N SER A 116 20.74 -23.72 -11.63
CA SER A 116 21.79 -22.83 -11.17
C SER A 116 23.03 -22.87 -12.08
N GLU A 117 23.29 -23.98 -12.77
CA GLU A 117 24.32 -24.06 -13.82
C GLU A 117 24.12 -23.01 -14.93
N LYS A 118 22.86 -22.68 -15.23
CA LYS A 118 22.50 -21.73 -16.30
C LYS A 118 22.20 -20.33 -15.77
N TYR A 119 21.55 -20.23 -14.62
CA TYR A 119 20.97 -18.98 -14.11
C TYR A 119 21.53 -18.54 -12.75
N GLY A 120 22.51 -19.25 -12.17
CA GLY A 120 23.05 -18.93 -10.84
C GLY A 120 23.62 -17.50 -10.73
N GLY A 121 24.17 -16.95 -11.81
CA GLY A 121 24.63 -15.56 -11.86
C GLY A 121 23.53 -14.51 -12.08
N ALA A 122 22.25 -14.91 -12.18
CA ALA A 122 21.13 -13.99 -12.36
C ALA A 122 20.47 -13.68 -11.00
N PRO A 123 20.52 -12.42 -10.50
CA PRO A 123 19.99 -12.09 -9.17
C PRO A 123 18.51 -12.44 -8.98
N TYR A 124 17.70 -12.33 -10.05
CA TYR A 124 16.28 -12.66 -9.99
C TYR A 124 16.01 -14.17 -9.92
N PHE A 125 16.90 -15.01 -10.46
CA PHE A 125 16.85 -16.45 -10.22
C PHE A 125 17.14 -16.76 -8.76
N VAL A 126 18.12 -16.07 -8.15
CA VAL A 126 18.45 -16.19 -6.73
C VAL A 126 17.27 -15.77 -5.84
N LEU A 127 16.67 -14.60 -6.10
CA LEU A 127 15.47 -14.12 -5.42
C LEU A 127 14.30 -15.11 -5.54
N ASP A 128 14.05 -15.67 -6.73
CA ASP A 128 12.95 -16.61 -6.95
C ASP A 128 13.18 -17.96 -6.24
N THR A 129 14.40 -18.47 -6.29
CA THR A 129 14.74 -19.78 -5.72
C THR A 129 14.83 -19.74 -4.21
N GLN A 130 15.47 -18.72 -3.62
CA GLN A 130 15.53 -18.60 -2.17
C GLN A 130 14.13 -18.49 -1.58
N ASP A 131 13.27 -17.68 -2.19
CA ASP A 131 11.89 -17.49 -1.73
C ASP A 131 11.07 -18.77 -1.82
N PHE A 132 11.19 -19.51 -2.94
CA PHE A 132 10.59 -20.83 -3.09
C PHE A 132 11.02 -21.81 -1.99
N PHE A 133 12.32 -21.89 -1.68
CA PHE A 133 12.78 -22.80 -0.63
C PHE A 133 12.35 -22.35 0.77
N ALA A 134 12.38 -21.05 1.06
CA ALA A 134 11.97 -20.51 2.35
C ALA A 134 10.48 -20.71 2.61
N THR A 135 9.64 -20.48 1.59
CA THR A 135 8.17 -20.39 1.76
C THR A 135 7.44 -21.67 1.36
N GLU A 136 7.68 -22.20 0.17
CA GLU A 136 6.93 -23.35 -0.38
C GLU A 136 7.51 -24.68 0.10
N MET A 137 8.83 -24.77 0.25
CA MET A 137 9.51 -25.98 0.73
C MET A 137 9.78 -25.98 2.23
N ASN A 138 9.54 -24.86 2.91
CA ASN A 138 9.80 -24.68 4.35
C ASN A 138 11.24 -25.07 4.76
N ASP A 139 12.22 -24.70 3.94
CA ASP A 139 13.67 -24.93 4.15
C ASP A 139 14.42 -23.58 4.14
N PRO A 140 14.26 -22.75 5.19
CA PRO A 140 14.91 -21.44 5.28
C PRO A 140 16.44 -21.52 5.39
N GLU A 141 16.98 -22.65 5.86
CA GLU A 141 18.43 -22.86 5.92
C GLU A 141 19.02 -22.97 4.51
N PHE A 142 18.40 -23.78 3.65
CA PHE A 142 18.83 -23.88 2.26
C PHE A 142 18.58 -22.59 1.48
N ALA A 143 17.44 -21.92 1.71
CA ALA A 143 17.20 -20.59 1.13
C ALA A 143 18.32 -19.60 1.47
N GLN A 144 18.77 -19.57 2.74
CA GLN A 144 19.87 -18.71 3.15
C GLN A 144 21.20 -19.12 2.51
N GLN A 145 21.45 -20.41 2.34
CA GLN A 145 22.64 -20.90 1.66
C GLN A 145 22.71 -20.34 0.22
N ILE A 146 21.61 -20.39 -0.53
CA ILE A 146 21.52 -19.83 -1.88
C ILE A 146 21.88 -18.33 -1.87
N VAL A 147 21.32 -17.56 -0.93
CA VAL A 147 21.63 -16.13 -0.81
C VAL A 147 23.11 -15.91 -0.52
N ASN A 148 23.69 -16.67 0.40
CA ASN A 148 25.11 -16.53 0.79
C ASN A 148 26.06 -16.86 -0.37
N GLU A 149 25.76 -17.91 -1.13
CA GLU A 149 26.55 -18.33 -2.29
C GLU A 149 26.58 -17.26 -3.39
N HIS A 150 25.49 -16.51 -3.54
CA HIS A 150 25.30 -15.55 -4.62
C HIS A 150 25.25 -14.08 -4.16
N TYR A 151 25.63 -13.79 -2.91
CA TYR A 151 25.44 -12.45 -2.33
C TYR A 151 26.21 -11.36 -3.06
N SER A 152 27.32 -11.69 -3.72
CA SER A 152 28.11 -10.76 -4.54
C SER A 152 27.27 -10.06 -5.61
N GLU A 153 26.24 -10.72 -6.13
CA GLU A 153 25.34 -10.17 -7.15
C GLU A 153 24.40 -9.07 -6.60
N PHE A 154 24.22 -9.01 -5.27
CA PHE A 154 23.39 -8.02 -4.58
C PHE A 154 24.20 -6.84 -4.06
N GLN A 155 25.51 -7.03 -3.83
CA GLN A 155 26.38 -6.03 -3.24
C GLN A 155 26.35 -4.72 -4.03
N ASN A 156 26.23 -3.60 -3.31
CA ASN A 156 26.15 -2.26 -3.89
C ASN A 156 24.95 -2.02 -4.84
N ASN A 157 23.99 -2.95 -4.90
CA ASN A 157 22.77 -2.79 -5.68
C ASN A 157 21.55 -2.62 -4.76
N PRO A 158 21.18 -1.38 -4.40
CA PRO A 158 20.07 -1.11 -3.49
C PRO A 158 18.71 -1.55 -4.03
N VAL A 159 18.53 -1.71 -5.35
CA VAL A 159 17.27 -2.20 -5.95
C VAL A 159 17.10 -3.70 -5.69
N LEU A 160 18.17 -4.48 -5.82
CA LEU A 160 18.17 -5.92 -5.52
C LEU A 160 18.13 -6.19 -4.01
N LEU A 161 18.90 -5.43 -3.23
CA LEU A 161 18.87 -5.52 -1.77
C LEU A 161 17.46 -5.24 -1.23
N LYS A 162 16.76 -4.25 -1.78
CA LYS A 162 15.39 -3.93 -1.34
C LYS A 162 14.40 -5.06 -1.65
N ALA A 163 14.53 -5.73 -2.81
CA ALA A 163 13.74 -6.92 -3.11
C ALA A 163 14.02 -8.07 -2.13
N LEU A 164 15.29 -8.31 -1.80
CA LEU A 164 15.68 -9.33 -0.81
C LEU A 164 15.15 -9.00 0.59
N ALA A 165 15.24 -7.74 1.02
CA ALA A 165 14.68 -7.29 2.30
C ALA A 165 13.17 -7.52 2.38
N TYR A 166 12.43 -7.23 1.30
CA TYR A 166 10.99 -7.49 1.23
C TYR A 166 10.64 -8.97 1.36
N GLN A 167 11.44 -9.85 0.76
CA GLN A 167 11.25 -11.30 0.91
C GLN A 167 11.48 -11.73 2.36
N TYR A 168 12.56 -11.25 3.00
CA TYR A 168 12.79 -11.53 4.43
C TYR A 168 11.66 -11.00 5.34
N GLU A 169 11.06 -9.85 5.02
CA GLU A 169 9.90 -9.35 5.79
C GLU A 169 8.69 -10.29 5.68
N VAL A 170 8.35 -10.76 4.47
CA VAL A 170 7.24 -11.71 4.27
C VAL A 170 7.52 -13.04 4.95
N GLN A 171 8.77 -13.50 4.93
CA GLN A 171 9.22 -14.74 5.58
C GLN A 171 9.29 -14.61 7.12
N GLY A 172 9.11 -13.41 7.69
CA GLY A 172 9.24 -13.17 9.13
C GLY A 172 10.68 -13.11 9.63
N GLU A 173 11.66 -13.07 8.73
CA GLU A 173 13.10 -13.01 9.00
C GLU A 173 13.57 -11.58 9.32
N ARG A 174 12.95 -11.00 10.35
CA ARG A 174 13.06 -9.56 10.68
C ARG A 174 14.50 -9.07 10.88
N LYS A 175 15.35 -9.93 11.47
CA LYS A 175 16.77 -9.60 11.68
C LYS A 175 17.51 -9.49 10.35
N LYS A 176 17.30 -10.44 9.44
CA LYS A 176 17.92 -10.44 8.11
C LYS A 176 17.45 -9.22 7.32
N ALA A 177 16.14 -8.92 7.35
CA ALA A 177 15.60 -7.71 6.73
C ALA A 177 16.28 -6.43 7.27
N ASN A 178 16.40 -6.28 8.59
CA ASN A 178 17.07 -5.13 9.21
C ASN A 178 18.55 -5.01 8.80
N ASP A 179 19.27 -6.13 8.70
CA ASP A 179 20.67 -6.13 8.26
C ASP A 179 20.80 -5.66 6.80
N ILE A 180 19.92 -6.11 5.90
CA ILE A 180 19.87 -5.61 4.52
C ILE A 180 19.50 -4.12 4.47
N TYR A 181 18.55 -3.64 5.29
CA TYR A 181 18.20 -2.23 5.33
C TYR A 181 19.33 -1.33 5.84
N LYS A 182 20.21 -1.83 6.73
CA LYS A 182 21.44 -1.10 7.10
C LYS A 182 22.36 -0.92 5.89
N GLU A 183 22.53 -1.97 5.08
CA GLU A 183 23.35 -1.87 3.86
C GLU A 183 22.75 -0.87 2.87
N ILE A 184 21.43 -0.92 2.64
CA ILE A 184 20.73 0.06 1.79
C ILE A 184 20.92 1.48 2.32
N PHE A 185 20.83 1.68 3.63
CA PHE A 185 21.04 2.98 4.26
C PHE A 185 22.45 3.53 4.01
N LEU A 186 23.49 2.69 4.06
CA LEU A 186 24.86 3.09 3.74
C LEU A 186 25.03 3.47 2.26
N LEU A 187 24.33 2.80 1.35
CA LEU A 187 24.37 3.10 -0.08
C LEU A 187 23.57 4.34 -0.45
N ARG A 188 22.52 4.66 0.31
CA ARG A 188 21.57 5.75 0.03
C ARG A 188 21.28 6.58 1.30
N PRO A 189 22.30 7.23 1.92
CA PRO A 189 22.12 7.95 3.18
C PRO A 189 21.34 9.27 3.04
N HIS A 190 21.10 9.73 1.81
CA HIS A 190 20.33 10.94 1.48
C HIS A 190 18.91 10.64 0.99
N TYR A 191 18.45 9.39 1.08
CA TYR A 191 17.11 8.99 0.63
C TYR A 191 16.17 8.95 1.83
N ALA A 192 15.03 9.64 1.76
CA ALA A 192 14.02 9.60 2.81
C ALA A 192 13.56 8.16 3.10
N GLN A 193 13.41 7.33 2.06
CA GLN A 193 13.02 5.93 2.20
C GLN A 193 14.01 5.12 3.05
N SER A 194 15.32 5.39 2.96
CA SER A 194 16.31 4.67 3.76
C SER A 194 16.09 4.85 5.25
N TYR A 195 15.70 6.05 5.69
CA TYR A 195 15.34 6.32 7.09
C TYR A 195 14.02 5.63 7.46
N LEU A 196 13.04 5.63 6.54
CA LEU A 196 11.72 5.01 6.78
C LEU A 196 11.88 3.50 6.98
N ASP A 197 12.61 2.85 6.08
CA ASP A 197 12.89 1.41 6.10
C ASP A 197 13.70 1.01 7.35
N MET A 198 14.72 1.80 7.71
CA MET A 198 15.51 1.58 8.93
C MET A 198 14.67 1.71 10.20
N ALA A 199 13.84 2.76 10.31
CA ALA A 199 12.98 2.94 11.47
C ALA A 199 11.95 1.80 11.60
N ARG A 200 11.30 1.42 10.50
CA ARG A 200 10.35 0.30 10.44
C ARG A 200 11.00 -1.03 10.81
N SER A 201 12.17 -1.33 10.28
CA SER A 201 12.85 -2.58 10.58
C SER A 201 13.32 -2.68 12.04
N TYR A 202 13.77 -1.59 12.65
CA TYR A 202 14.02 -1.56 14.10
C TYR A 202 12.76 -1.77 14.91
N ARG A 203 11.65 -1.16 14.51
CA ARG A 203 10.35 -1.36 15.16
C ARG A 203 9.90 -2.82 15.09
N ASP A 204 10.05 -3.47 13.93
CA ASP A 204 9.71 -4.88 13.75
C ASP A 204 10.54 -5.82 14.65
N LEU A 205 11.77 -5.41 15.01
CA LEU A 205 12.62 -6.09 15.98
C LEU A 205 12.27 -5.79 17.46
N GLY A 206 11.25 -4.97 17.73
CA GLY A 206 10.93 -4.49 19.09
C GLY A 206 11.95 -3.48 19.64
N GLN A 207 12.82 -2.94 18.78
CA GLN A 207 13.87 -1.99 19.12
C GLN A 207 13.35 -0.55 19.02
N PHE A 208 12.35 -0.21 19.82
CA PHE A 208 11.57 1.03 19.70
C PHE A 208 12.41 2.31 19.89
N ASN A 209 13.39 2.30 20.79
CA ASN A 209 14.30 3.43 20.98
C ASN A 209 15.17 3.67 19.74
N GLN A 210 15.69 2.60 19.10
CA GLN A 210 16.43 2.73 17.85
C GLN A 210 15.52 3.25 16.72
N ALA A 211 14.29 2.74 16.60
CA ALA A 211 13.34 3.22 15.60
C ALA A 211 13.06 4.72 15.75
N ALA A 212 12.81 5.19 16.97
CA ALA A 212 12.61 6.61 17.25
C ALA A 212 13.86 7.45 17.02
N ALA A 213 15.05 6.93 17.34
CA ALA A 213 16.31 7.62 17.05
C ALA A 213 16.53 7.83 15.54
N ILE A 214 16.12 6.88 14.69
CA ILE A 214 16.17 7.06 13.23
C ILE A 214 15.23 8.18 12.78
N HIS A 215 13.99 8.22 13.28
CA HIS A 215 13.06 9.32 12.98
C HIS A 215 13.59 10.67 13.46
N ALA A 216 14.11 10.75 14.69
CA ALA A 216 14.69 11.97 15.24
C ALA A 216 15.89 12.45 14.42
N ARG A 217 16.77 11.53 14.00
CA ARG A 217 17.90 11.84 13.13
C ARG A 217 17.46 12.40 11.78
N TYR A 218 16.45 11.79 11.16
CA TYR A 218 15.91 12.29 9.89
C TYR A 218 15.35 13.71 10.05
N ASN A 219 14.54 13.97 11.08
CA ASN A 219 14.02 15.31 11.36
C ASN A 219 15.14 16.34 11.63
N TYR A 220 16.17 15.97 12.39
CA TYR A 220 17.33 16.84 12.62
C TYR A 220 18.04 17.21 11.30
N LEU A 221 18.20 16.25 10.38
CA LEU A 221 18.82 16.53 9.08
C LEU A 221 17.97 17.45 8.21
N LEU A 222 16.64 17.40 8.32
CA LEU A 222 15.74 18.35 7.68
C LEU A 222 15.87 19.75 8.30
N ASP A 223 15.82 19.84 9.62
CA ASP A 223 15.87 21.12 10.36
C ASP A 223 17.19 21.87 10.12
N GLU A 224 18.31 21.14 10.05
CA GLU A 224 19.63 21.71 9.76
C GLU A 224 19.91 21.89 8.26
N GLY A 225 18.95 21.54 7.38
CA GLY A 225 19.08 21.71 5.93
C GLY A 225 20.07 20.76 5.24
N PHE A 226 20.46 19.66 5.89
CA PHE A 226 21.28 18.61 5.27
C PHE A 226 20.47 17.67 4.37
N MET A 227 19.14 17.70 4.49
CA MET A 227 18.19 16.99 3.61
C MET A 227 17.00 17.89 3.30
N GLU A 228 16.38 17.68 2.15
CA GLU A 228 15.10 18.30 1.82
C GLU A 228 13.94 17.31 2.03
N ALA A 229 12.76 17.82 2.42
CA ALA A 229 11.57 17.00 2.61
C ALA A 229 10.58 17.16 1.46
N ASP A 230 10.03 16.04 0.98
CA ASP A 230 8.77 16.06 0.25
C ASP A 230 7.59 16.06 1.23
N ILE A 231 7.07 17.25 1.51
CA ILE A 231 5.96 17.45 2.45
C ILE A 231 4.64 16.85 1.97
N GLN A 232 4.53 16.51 0.67
CA GLN A 232 3.29 16.01 0.07
C GLN A 232 3.17 14.48 0.07
N SER A 233 4.25 13.75 0.32
CA SER A 233 4.22 12.28 0.28
C SER A 233 5.04 11.67 1.43
N VAL A 234 6.35 11.49 1.26
CA VAL A 234 7.13 10.69 2.22
C VAL A 234 7.21 11.32 3.63
N GLN A 235 7.17 12.65 3.75
CA GLN A 235 7.19 13.30 5.06
C GLN A 235 5.91 13.05 5.86
N GLU A 236 4.75 12.97 5.19
CA GLU A 236 3.49 12.65 5.86
C GLU A 236 3.49 11.22 6.38
N ILE A 237 4.01 10.28 5.58
CA ILE A 237 4.18 8.88 5.97
C ILE A 237 5.13 8.78 7.18
N MET A 238 6.29 9.44 7.11
CA MET A 238 7.26 9.49 8.20
C MET A 238 6.66 10.02 9.51
N SER A 239 5.90 11.11 9.43
CA SER A 239 5.26 11.72 10.59
C SER A 239 4.19 10.80 11.18
N THR A 240 3.40 10.15 10.31
CA THR A 240 2.38 9.16 10.70
C THR A 240 3.01 7.98 11.43
N GLU A 241 4.09 7.41 10.90
CA GLU A 241 4.82 6.29 11.55
C GLU A 241 5.41 6.70 12.89
N PHE A 242 6.01 7.89 12.97
CA PHE A 242 6.65 8.34 14.20
C PHE A 242 5.62 8.64 15.30
N ASN A 243 4.53 9.33 14.96
CA ASN A 243 3.43 9.57 15.89
C ASN A 243 2.80 8.27 16.37
N ASN A 244 2.62 7.30 15.47
CA ASN A 244 2.13 5.98 15.82
C ASN A 244 3.07 5.27 16.80
N LEU A 245 4.39 5.27 16.54
CA LEU A 245 5.40 4.71 17.44
C LEU A 245 5.34 5.35 18.84
N LEU A 246 5.34 6.69 18.92
CA LEU A 246 5.30 7.41 20.19
C LEU A 246 3.99 7.22 20.96
N SER A 247 2.88 7.02 20.25
CA SER A 247 1.56 6.81 20.87
C SER A 247 1.39 5.41 21.45
N MET A 248 2.07 4.42 20.88
CA MET A 248 1.90 3.02 21.24
C MET A 248 2.98 2.52 22.21
N GLU A 249 4.20 3.07 22.12
CA GLU A 249 5.36 2.53 22.81
C GLU A 249 5.94 3.55 23.79
N ASN A 250 6.40 3.06 24.95
CA ASN A 250 7.11 3.91 25.91
C ASN A 250 8.56 4.12 25.45
N VAL A 251 8.77 5.12 24.61
CA VAL A 251 10.07 5.45 24.04
C VAL A 251 10.78 6.51 24.88
N LEU A 252 12.03 6.25 25.26
CA LEU A 252 12.91 7.23 25.90
C LEU A 252 13.51 8.14 24.82
N VAL A 253 12.71 9.05 24.29
CA VAL A 253 13.24 10.11 23.42
C VAL A 253 13.64 11.27 24.30
N GLU A 254 14.94 11.52 24.47
CA GLU A 254 15.42 12.84 24.88
C GLU A 254 14.82 13.84 23.89
N ARG A 255 13.83 14.63 24.33
CA ARG A 255 13.08 15.56 23.49
C ARG A 255 14.02 16.62 22.90
N GLN A 256 14.67 16.28 21.80
CA GLN A 256 15.34 17.21 20.89
C GLN A 256 14.39 17.68 19.77
N LEU A 257 13.11 17.35 19.86
CA LEU A 257 12.09 17.85 18.94
C LEU A 257 11.77 19.30 19.32
N LYS A 258 12.41 20.26 18.64
CA LYS A 258 12.07 21.69 18.76
C LYS A 258 10.68 22.01 18.19
N ASN A 259 10.07 21.09 17.44
CA ASN A 259 8.78 21.26 16.79
C ASN A 259 7.75 20.26 17.35
N GLU A 260 7.09 20.63 18.44
CA GLU A 260 5.95 19.89 19.02
C GLU A 260 4.73 19.85 18.06
N SER A 261 4.67 20.73 17.04
CA SER A 261 3.51 20.86 16.14
C SER A 261 3.24 19.64 15.25
N ASN A 262 4.19 18.72 15.08
CA ASN A 262 3.99 17.51 14.29
C ASN A 262 3.36 16.36 15.09
N LEU A 263 3.34 16.45 16.43
CA LEU A 263 2.81 15.42 17.34
C LEU A 263 1.28 15.47 17.47
N GLU A 264 0.61 16.48 16.90
CA GLU A 264 -0.82 16.74 17.12
C GLU A 264 -1.75 16.20 16.04
N LYS A 265 -1.24 15.58 14.95
CA LYS A 265 -2.13 15.02 13.92
C LYS A 265 -2.72 13.69 14.40
N PRO A 266 -4.04 13.59 14.62
CA PRO A 266 -4.67 12.32 15.00
C PRO A 266 -4.49 11.30 13.87
N LEU A 267 -4.17 10.06 14.24
CA LEU A 267 -4.06 8.96 13.29
C LEU A 267 -5.42 8.74 12.60
N LYS A 268 -5.39 8.61 11.27
CA LYS A 268 -6.57 8.32 10.47
C LYS A 268 -7.08 6.91 10.82
N LYS A 269 -8.36 6.81 11.16
CA LYS A 269 -9.02 5.52 11.39
C LYS A 269 -9.28 4.81 10.06
N GLY A 270 -9.37 3.48 10.10
CA GLY A 270 -9.60 2.63 8.93
C GLY A 270 -8.47 1.64 8.68
N THR A 271 -8.51 0.99 7.51
CA THR A 271 -7.46 0.07 7.08
C THR A 271 -6.42 0.84 6.28
N ARG A 272 -5.21 0.98 6.82
CA ARG A 272 -4.10 1.66 6.14
C ARG A 272 -3.34 0.66 5.27
N LEU A 273 -3.21 0.99 4.00
CA LEU A 273 -2.41 0.25 3.03
C LEU A 273 -1.18 1.08 2.69
N VAL A 274 0.00 0.50 2.80
CA VAL A 274 1.25 1.11 2.38
C VAL A 274 1.84 0.25 1.27
N PHE A 275 2.08 0.85 0.12
CA PHE A 275 2.73 0.19 -1.00
C PHE A 275 4.15 0.71 -1.14
N GLU A 276 5.08 -0.19 -1.41
CA GLU A 276 6.50 0.11 -1.57
C GLU A 276 7.05 -0.73 -2.72
N TRP A 277 7.84 -0.13 -3.58
CA TRP A 277 8.47 -0.83 -4.70
C TRP A 277 9.98 -0.69 -4.65
N ASN A 278 10.68 -1.69 -5.19
CA ASN A 278 12.15 -1.76 -5.12
C ASN A 278 12.85 -0.92 -6.20
N ASP A 279 12.24 -0.81 -7.39
CA ASP A 279 12.80 -0.08 -8.55
C ASP A 279 11.97 1.18 -8.85
N GLY A 280 12.52 2.36 -8.53
CA GLY A 280 11.87 3.65 -8.75
C GLY A 280 11.60 4.02 -10.21
N GLU A 281 12.13 3.28 -11.18
CA GLU A 281 11.81 3.45 -12.61
C GLU A 281 10.69 2.53 -13.09
N ALA A 282 10.06 1.77 -12.18
CA ALA A 282 8.93 0.91 -12.51
C ALA A 282 7.66 1.74 -12.72
N GLU A 283 6.97 1.49 -13.83
CA GLU A 283 5.65 2.04 -14.10
C GLU A 283 4.58 0.97 -13.91
N PHE A 284 3.50 1.33 -13.21
CA PHE A 284 2.37 0.46 -12.92
C PHE A 284 1.13 1.24 -12.49
N GLU A 285 -0.03 0.60 -12.58
CA GLU A 285 -1.30 1.12 -12.09
C GLU A 285 -1.75 0.29 -10.89
N LEU A 286 -2.15 0.91 -9.78
CA LEU A 286 -2.89 0.26 -8.71
C LEU A 286 -4.38 0.55 -8.89
N GLN A 287 -5.21 -0.49 -8.87
CA GLN A 287 -6.66 -0.36 -8.94
C GLN A 287 -7.28 -0.79 -7.61
N PHE A 288 -8.04 0.10 -7.01
CA PHE A 288 -8.80 -0.12 -5.79
C PHE A 288 -10.27 -0.29 -6.14
N VAL A 289 -10.81 -1.48 -5.91
CA VAL A 289 -12.21 -1.80 -6.15
C VAL A 289 -12.94 -1.87 -4.82
N SER A 290 -13.94 -1.02 -4.68
CA SER A 290 -14.79 -0.93 -3.50
C SER A 290 -15.78 -2.11 -3.40
N PRO A 291 -16.40 -2.33 -2.22
CA PRO A 291 -17.43 -3.35 -2.04
C PRO A 291 -18.65 -3.23 -2.96
N VAL A 292 -18.91 -2.02 -3.48
CA VAL A 292 -20.01 -1.74 -4.42
C VAL A 292 -19.56 -1.76 -5.88
N GLY A 293 -18.32 -2.18 -6.16
CA GLY A 293 -17.78 -2.36 -7.51
C GLY A 293 -17.20 -1.11 -8.16
N GLN A 294 -17.26 0.06 -7.51
CA GLN A 294 -16.58 1.27 -8.00
C GLN A 294 -15.06 1.07 -7.95
N SER A 295 -14.36 1.49 -9.01
CA SER A 295 -12.92 1.39 -9.14
C SER A 295 -12.25 2.77 -9.13
N HIS A 296 -11.09 2.84 -8.48
CA HIS A 296 -10.21 3.99 -8.51
C HIS A 296 -8.81 3.55 -8.87
N PHE A 297 -8.16 4.30 -9.76
CA PHE A 297 -6.81 4.02 -10.20
C PHE A 297 -5.84 5.05 -9.64
N TRP A 298 -4.73 4.54 -9.11
CA TRP A 298 -3.52 5.32 -8.86
C TRP A 298 -2.45 4.87 -9.84
N LYS A 299 -1.99 5.79 -10.69
CA LYS A 299 -1.09 5.48 -11.80
C LYS A 299 0.31 5.96 -11.52
N HIS A 300 1.25 5.06 -11.29
CA HIS A 300 2.66 5.39 -11.19
C HIS A 300 3.26 5.33 -12.60
N THR A 301 3.10 6.41 -13.38
CA THR A 301 3.59 6.52 -14.76
C THR A 301 4.15 7.92 -15.01
N LEU A 302 5.15 8.05 -15.88
CA LEU A 302 5.64 9.37 -16.28
C LEU A 302 4.57 10.20 -17.01
N GLN A 303 3.66 9.53 -17.73
CA GLN A 303 2.60 10.18 -18.48
C GLN A 303 1.52 10.80 -17.58
N ASP A 304 1.04 10.06 -16.57
CA ASP A 304 -0.07 10.52 -15.71
C ASP A 304 0.44 11.25 -14.46
N ASN A 305 1.64 10.92 -13.95
CA ASN A 305 2.16 11.42 -12.67
C ASN A 305 3.67 11.75 -12.72
N GLY A 306 4.12 12.41 -13.78
CA GLY A 306 5.52 12.84 -13.94
C GLY A 306 6.07 13.66 -12.76
N ASP A 307 5.27 14.59 -12.20
CA ASP A 307 5.65 15.41 -11.05
C ASP A 307 5.94 14.56 -9.79
N LEU A 308 5.19 13.48 -9.57
CA LEU A 308 5.43 12.56 -8.45
C LEU A 308 6.75 11.83 -8.65
N ILE A 309 6.98 11.28 -9.85
CA ILE A 309 8.21 10.55 -10.17
C ILE A 309 9.44 11.45 -10.07
N GLU A 310 9.32 12.73 -10.45
CA GLU A 310 10.40 13.70 -10.24
C GLU A 310 10.71 13.91 -8.74
N ARG A 311 9.68 14.05 -7.91
CA ARG A 311 9.86 14.16 -6.44
C ARG A 311 10.47 12.90 -5.85
N GLU A 312 10.00 11.72 -6.24
CA GLU A 312 10.56 10.44 -5.80
C GLU A 312 12.06 10.33 -6.07
N LYS A 313 12.49 10.77 -7.26
CA LYS A 313 13.91 10.83 -7.65
C LYS A 313 14.67 11.88 -6.84
N LYS A 314 14.09 13.06 -6.65
CA LYS A 314 14.73 14.18 -5.94
C LYS A 314 14.92 13.87 -4.45
N TYR A 315 13.91 13.34 -3.78
CA TYR A 315 13.88 13.13 -2.32
C TYR A 315 14.20 11.67 -1.92
N GLY A 316 14.32 10.77 -2.90
CA GLY A 316 14.75 9.40 -2.69
C GLY A 316 13.70 8.57 -1.96
N PHE A 317 12.51 8.42 -2.54
CA PHE A 317 11.47 7.55 -2.01
C PHE A 317 10.72 6.76 -3.07
N SER A 318 10.11 5.65 -2.66
CA SER A 318 9.38 4.73 -3.54
C SER A 318 8.29 4.03 -2.74
N THR A 319 7.44 4.86 -2.13
CA THR A 319 6.35 4.46 -1.25
C THR A 319 5.14 5.37 -1.43
N MET A 320 3.95 4.82 -1.25
CA MET A 320 2.70 5.55 -1.14
C MET A 320 1.84 4.93 -0.04
N GLU A 321 0.94 5.71 0.56
CA GLU A 321 -0.07 5.21 1.47
C GLU A 321 -1.49 5.59 1.06
N VAL A 322 -2.44 4.71 1.32
CA VAL A 322 -3.87 4.97 1.17
C VAL A 322 -4.59 4.40 2.38
N THR A 323 -5.64 5.10 2.83
CA THR A 323 -6.50 4.62 3.91
C THR A 323 -7.84 4.25 3.32
N ILE A 324 -8.24 2.99 3.50
CA ILE A 324 -9.61 2.55 3.27
C ILE A 324 -10.41 2.94 4.51
N ASP A 325 -11.35 3.86 4.35
CA ASP A 325 -12.22 4.33 5.42
C ASP A 325 -13.16 3.20 5.90
N GLU A 326 -13.54 3.24 7.18
CA GLU A 326 -14.56 2.35 7.75
C GLU A 326 -15.98 2.66 7.22
N ASP A 327 -16.15 3.83 6.58
CA ASP A 327 -17.44 4.32 6.11
C ASP A 327 -18.08 3.53 4.97
N LEU A 328 -17.31 2.68 4.28
CA LEU A 328 -17.80 1.74 3.27
C LEU A 328 -17.32 0.32 3.63
N PRO A 329 -18.01 -0.36 4.57
CA PRO A 329 -17.62 -1.67 5.03
C PRO A 329 -17.87 -2.74 3.96
N GLY A 330 -16.94 -3.69 3.83
CA GLY A 330 -17.05 -4.82 2.95
C GLY A 330 -15.68 -5.29 2.46
N THR A 331 -15.68 -6.09 1.39
CA THR A 331 -14.44 -6.55 0.76
C THR A 331 -13.98 -5.58 -0.30
N TRP A 332 -12.81 -5.01 -0.08
CA TRP A 332 -12.07 -4.25 -1.08
C TRP A 332 -11.13 -5.18 -1.83
N VAL A 333 -10.98 -4.95 -3.13
CA VAL A 333 -10.02 -5.67 -3.97
C VAL A 333 -8.95 -4.71 -4.46
N VAL A 334 -7.70 -5.12 -4.35
CA VAL A 334 -6.56 -4.37 -4.90
C VAL A 334 -5.97 -5.18 -6.04
N ASN A 335 -5.90 -4.56 -7.21
CA ASN A 335 -5.24 -5.11 -8.39
C ASN A 335 -4.06 -4.22 -8.79
N ALA A 336 -3.16 -4.75 -9.59
CA ALA A 336 -2.11 -3.97 -10.22
C ALA A 336 -1.91 -4.36 -11.68
N LYS A 337 -1.67 -3.36 -12.54
CA LYS A 337 -1.22 -3.57 -13.92
C LYS A 337 0.21 -3.08 -14.05
N TYR A 338 1.12 -3.97 -14.41
CA TYR A 338 2.53 -3.61 -14.62
C TYR A 338 2.73 -3.09 -16.04
N LEU A 339 3.44 -1.98 -16.20
CA LEU A 339 3.72 -1.36 -17.50
C LEU A 339 5.20 -1.53 -17.89
N GLY A 340 6.06 -1.83 -16.90
CA GLY A 340 7.46 -2.17 -17.10
C GLY A 340 8.40 -1.30 -16.29
N ASN A 341 9.69 -1.49 -16.51
CA ASN A 341 10.74 -0.59 -16.04
C ASN A 341 11.82 -0.49 -17.14
N LYS A 342 12.80 0.39 -16.95
CA LYS A 342 13.92 0.57 -17.89
C LYS A 342 14.89 -0.61 -17.94
N SER A 343 14.92 -1.42 -16.88
CA SER A 343 15.87 -2.53 -16.72
C SER A 343 15.38 -3.85 -17.34
N LEU A 344 14.12 -3.91 -17.80
CA LEU A 344 13.45 -5.12 -18.29
C LEU A 344 13.48 -6.29 -17.28
N THR A 345 13.49 -5.95 -16.00
CA THR A 345 13.52 -6.91 -14.90
C THR A 345 12.20 -6.88 -14.12
N PRO A 346 11.90 -7.90 -13.29
CA PRO A 346 10.78 -7.84 -12.37
C PRO A 346 10.89 -6.69 -11.37
N THR A 347 9.75 -6.07 -11.06
CA THR A 347 9.61 -5.11 -9.95
C THR A 347 8.91 -5.79 -8.80
N PHE A 348 9.51 -5.74 -7.60
CA PHE A 348 8.90 -6.26 -6.39
C PHE A 348 8.08 -5.16 -5.72
N LEU A 349 6.76 -5.35 -5.73
CA LEU A 349 5.79 -4.50 -5.05
C LEU A 349 5.41 -5.14 -3.72
N LYS A 350 5.81 -4.50 -2.62
CA LYS A 350 5.40 -4.86 -1.26
C LYS A 350 4.16 -4.07 -0.86
N ALA A 351 3.17 -4.76 -0.31
CA ALA A 351 2.01 -4.15 0.32
C ALA A 351 1.99 -4.50 1.80
N THR A 352 1.96 -3.47 2.66
CA THR A 352 1.75 -3.62 4.10
C THR A 352 0.35 -3.16 4.45
N ILE A 353 -0.43 -4.07 5.03
CA ILE A 353 -1.82 -3.87 5.42
C ILE A 353 -1.86 -3.73 6.93
N TYR A 354 -2.34 -2.58 7.40
CA TYR A 354 -2.57 -2.32 8.81
C TYR A 354 -4.07 -2.28 9.11
N SER A 355 -4.53 -3.12 10.03
CA SER A 355 -5.85 -3.01 10.65
C SER A 355 -5.74 -2.36 12.01
N ASP A 356 -6.77 -1.63 12.43
CA ASP A 356 -6.85 -0.97 13.74
C ASP A 356 -5.60 -0.10 14.04
N TYR A 357 -5.06 0.57 13.01
CA TYR A 357 -3.81 1.33 13.09
C TYR A 357 -3.91 2.45 14.15
N GLY A 358 -2.94 2.51 15.05
CA GLY A 358 -2.94 3.45 16.17
C GLY A 358 -3.65 2.97 17.43
N SER A 359 -4.07 1.70 17.49
CA SER A 359 -4.66 1.10 18.70
C SER A 359 -3.82 -0.05 19.24
N ASP A 360 -4.14 -0.47 20.45
CA ASP A 360 -3.62 -1.70 21.09
C ASP A 360 -3.92 -2.97 20.30
N LYS A 361 -4.92 -2.94 19.40
CA LYS A 361 -5.32 -4.06 18.53
C LYS A 361 -4.65 -4.03 17.16
N GLN A 362 -3.80 -3.05 16.88
CA GLN A 362 -3.16 -2.88 15.58
C GLN A 362 -2.54 -4.21 15.08
N GLN A 363 -2.92 -4.62 13.88
CA GLN A 363 -2.29 -5.76 13.19
C GLN A 363 -1.54 -5.28 11.95
N LYS A 364 -0.54 -6.06 11.55
CA LYS A 364 0.28 -5.83 10.36
C LYS A 364 0.37 -7.13 9.56
N GLU A 365 -0.03 -7.07 8.30
CA GLU A 365 0.19 -8.14 7.32
C GLU A 365 1.07 -7.59 6.18
N VAL A 366 2.08 -8.34 5.77
CA VAL A 366 2.96 -7.98 4.65
C VAL A 366 2.74 -8.96 3.52
N LYS A 367 2.54 -8.44 2.31
CA LYS A 367 2.42 -9.22 1.07
C LYS A 367 3.43 -8.70 0.05
N LEU A 368 3.97 -9.60 -0.76
CA LEU A 368 4.95 -9.27 -1.79
C LEU A 368 4.52 -9.85 -3.13
N PHE A 369 4.65 -9.03 -4.17
CA PHE A 369 4.25 -9.38 -5.53
C PHE A 369 5.39 -9.06 -6.50
N ALA A 370 5.81 -10.04 -7.28
CA ALA A 370 6.73 -9.83 -8.39
C ALA A 370 5.92 -9.41 -9.63
N LEU A 371 5.98 -8.13 -9.98
CA LEU A 371 5.40 -7.55 -11.18
C LEU A 371 6.32 -7.85 -12.37
N GLN A 372 5.86 -8.68 -13.31
CA GLN A 372 6.66 -9.12 -14.46
C GLN A 372 5.89 -9.12 -15.78
N LEU A 373 4.62 -9.52 -15.78
CA LEU A 373 3.79 -9.53 -16.99
C LEU A 373 3.28 -8.13 -17.29
N LYS A 374 3.68 -7.58 -18.43
CA LYS A 374 3.27 -6.25 -18.86
C LYS A 374 1.83 -6.25 -19.39
N GLU A 375 1.12 -5.15 -19.17
CA GLU A 375 -0.24 -4.92 -19.65
C GLU A 375 -1.28 -5.94 -19.17
N VAL A 376 -0.96 -6.67 -18.10
CA VAL A 376 -1.86 -7.64 -17.47
C VAL A 376 -2.30 -7.08 -16.13
N ASN A 377 -3.60 -6.81 -15.98
CA ASN A 377 -4.18 -6.49 -14.69
C ASN A 377 -4.19 -7.77 -13.83
N GLN A 378 -3.48 -7.79 -12.71
CA GLN A 378 -3.41 -8.95 -11.82
C GLN A 378 -4.02 -8.62 -10.46
N LYS A 379 -4.82 -9.55 -9.93
CA LYS A 379 -5.35 -9.41 -8.59
C LYS A 379 -4.22 -9.59 -7.57
N LEU A 380 -3.98 -8.58 -6.73
CA LEU A 380 -2.98 -8.67 -5.67
C LEU A 380 -3.57 -9.33 -4.43
N PHE A 381 -4.58 -8.69 -3.83
CA PHE A 381 -5.23 -9.19 -2.63
C PHE A 381 -6.63 -8.60 -2.46
N SER A 382 -7.34 -9.13 -1.47
CA SER A 382 -8.59 -8.57 -0.98
C SER A 382 -8.45 -8.30 0.51
N VAL A 383 -9.05 -7.21 0.98
CA VAL A 383 -9.04 -6.82 2.39
C VAL A 383 -10.46 -6.50 2.84
N SER A 384 -10.85 -6.99 4.01
CA SER A 384 -12.15 -6.69 4.60
C SER A 384 -11.98 -5.64 5.69
N ASN A 385 -12.71 -4.54 5.58
CA ASN A 385 -12.84 -3.53 6.65
C ASN A 385 -14.15 -3.68 7.43
N ALA A 386 -14.92 -4.76 7.18
CA ALA A 386 -16.12 -5.06 7.95
C ALA A 386 -15.74 -5.49 9.37
N LYS A 387 -16.12 -4.71 10.39
CA LYS A 387 -16.03 -5.13 11.78
C LYS A 387 -16.92 -6.35 11.95
N GLY A 388 -16.32 -7.48 12.38
CA GLY A 388 -17.08 -8.69 12.67
C GLY A 388 -18.20 -8.36 13.65
N VAL A 389 -19.45 -8.45 13.20
CA VAL A 389 -20.58 -8.52 14.11
C VAL A 389 -20.39 -9.83 14.85
N ALA A 390 -19.98 -9.78 16.12
CA ALA A 390 -20.14 -10.91 17.00
C ALA A 390 -21.64 -11.23 17.02
N LEU A 391 -22.02 -12.32 16.35
CA LEU A 391 -23.32 -12.94 16.52
C LEU A 391 -23.31 -13.46 17.96
N ASN A 392 -23.96 -12.72 18.86
CA ASN A 392 -24.38 -13.26 20.15
C ASN A 392 -25.60 -14.16 19.95
#